data_AF-A0A0D2EIJ7-F1
#
_entry.id   AF-A0A0D2EIJ7-F1
#
_cell.length_a   1.000
_cell.length_b   1.000
_cell.length_c   1.000
_cell.angle_alpha   90.00
_cell.angle_beta   90.00
_cell.angle_gamma   90.00
#
_symmetry.space_group_name_H-M   'P 1'
#
loop_
_entity.id
_entity.type
_entity.pdbx_description
1 polymer ?
#
loop_
_entity_poly.entity_id
_entity_poly.type
_entity_poly.pdbx_seq_one_letter_code
_entity_poly.pdbx_strand_id
1 'polypeptide(L)' 'MADEATKQKLRATFDKLTPEDFASVAGNKDALADKVAEKYSISKDEAVKQVNEAFAK' A
#
# COMPACT_ATOMS: atom_id res chain seq x y z
N MET A 1 -13.14 -13.27 -2.65
CA MET A 1 -13.73 -12.03 -2.06
C MET A 1 -12.93 -11.50 -0.86
N ALA A 2 -11.68 -11.93 -0.60
CA ALA A 2 -10.89 -11.44 0.54
C ALA A 2 -10.07 -10.16 0.26
N ASP A 3 -10.04 -9.66 -0.98
CA ASP A 3 -9.08 -8.63 -1.40
C ASP A 3 -9.55 -7.18 -1.18
N GLU A 4 -10.86 -6.95 -1.05
CA GLU A 4 -11.40 -5.59 -0.96
C GLU A 4 -11.27 -4.96 0.44
N ALA A 5 -11.40 -5.75 1.51
CA ALA A 5 -11.33 -5.23 2.87
C ALA A 5 -9.92 -4.73 3.21
N THR A 6 -8.90 -5.51 2.85
CA THR A 6 -7.48 -5.17 3.02
C THR A 6 -7.12 -3.94 2.19
N LYS A 7 -7.58 -3.88 0.94
CA LYS A 7 -7.46 -2.67 0.10
C LYS A 7 -8.14 -1.46 0.70
N GLN A 8 -9.34 -1.58 1.26
CA GLN A 8 -10.06 -0.46 1.84
C GLN A 8 -9.39 0.07 3.11
N LYS A 9 -8.81 -0.83 3.91
CA LYS A 9 -8.00 -0.48 5.09
C LYS A 9 -6.71 0.23 4.69
N LEU A 10 -6.00 -0.30 3.70
CA LEU A 10 -4.82 0.32 3.11
C LEU A 10 -5.11 1.74 2.62
N ARG A 11 -6.22 1.94 1.89
CA ARG A 11 -6.66 3.27 1.42
C ARG A 11 -6.96 4.22 2.58
N ALA A 12 -7.53 3.72 3.67
CA ALA A 12 -7.83 4.52 4.85
C ALA A 12 -6.58 4.88 5.66
N THR A 13 -5.58 3.99 5.71
CA THR A 13 -4.28 4.25 6.33
C THR A 13 -3.41 5.16 5.45
N PHE A 14 -3.50 4.99 4.13
CA PHE A 14 -2.71 5.71 3.16
C PHE A 14 -3.54 6.72 2.35
N ASP A 15 -3.92 7.84 2.96
CA ASP A 15 -4.70 8.92 2.33
C ASP A 15 -4.08 9.47 1.02
N LYS A 16 -2.74 9.48 0.90
CA LYS A 16 -2.01 9.90 -0.31
C LYS A 16 -1.98 8.88 -1.45
N LEU A 17 -2.44 7.64 -1.23
CA LEU A 17 -2.41 6.57 -2.23
C LEU A 17 -3.82 6.18 -2.63
N THR A 18 -4.06 6.15 -3.93
CA THR A 18 -5.39 5.91 -4.46
C THR A 18 -5.72 4.41 -4.53
N PRO A 19 -7.01 4.03 -4.44
CA PRO A 19 -7.48 2.67 -4.71
C PRO A 19 -6.95 2.10 -6.03
N GLU A 20 -6.78 2.96 -7.05
CA GLU A 20 -6.26 2.59 -8.36
C GLU A 20 -4.76 2.26 -8.28
N ASP A 21 -3.95 3.02 -7.54
CA ASP A 21 -2.53 2.68 -7.32
C ASP A 21 -2.37 1.30 -6.68
N PHE A 22 -3.17 0.99 -5.65
CA PHE A 22 -3.20 -0.34 -5.01
C PHE A 22 -3.75 -1.44 -5.92
N ALA A 23 -4.66 -1.11 -6.83
CA ALA A 23 -5.19 -2.05 -7.81
C ALA A 23 -4.19 -2.32 -8.94
N SER A 24 -3.48 -1.29 -9.42
CA SER A 24 -2.45 -1.39 -10.46
C SER A 24 -1.24 -2.21 -10.02
N VAL A 25 -0.90 -2.17 -8.73
CA VAL A 25 0.18 -3.02 -8.19
C VAL A 25 -0.28 -4.47 -7.98
N ALA A 26 -1.58 -4.77 -7.99
CA ALA A 26 -2.14 -6.13 -8.09
C ALA A 26 -1.44 -7.23 -7.24
N GLY A 27 -1.05 -6.90 -5.99
CA GLY A 27 -0.36 -7.83 -5.09
C GLY A 27 1.18 -7.72 -5.09
N ASN A 28 1.74 -6.82 -5.89
CA ASN A 28 3.15 -6.46 -5.88
C ASN A 28 3.44 -5.44 -4.76
N LYS A 29 3.83 -5.96 -3.60
CA LYS A 29 4.17 -5.17 -2.40
C LYS A 29 5.34 -4.21 -2.66
N ASP A 30 6.31 -4.60 -3.49
CA ASP A 30 7.46 -3.76 -3.84
C ASP A 30 7.04 -2.54 -4.67
N ALA A 31 6.22 -2.73 -5.69
CA ALA A 31 5.71 -1.63 -6.52
C ALA A 31 4.84 -0.66 -5.71
N LEU A 32 4.13 -1.18 -4.72
CA LEU A 32 3.36 -0.37 -3.81
C LEU A 32 4.24 0.40 -2.82
N ALA A 33 5.26 -0.26 -2.27
CA ALA A 33 6.21 0.35 -1.36
C ALA A 33 6.99 1.48 -2.04
N ASP A 34 7.32 1.36 -3.33
CA ASP A 34 7.92 2.46 -4.11
C ASP A 34 6.99 3.69 -4.14
N LYS A 35 5.71 3.49 -4.51
CA LYS A 35 4.72 4.58 -4.51
C LYS A 35 4.50 5.18 -3.13
N VAL A 36 4.48 4.36 -2.08
CA VAL A 36 4.37 4.83 -0.70
C VAL A 36 5.61 5.64 -0.32
N ALA A 37 6.81 5.14 -0.61
CA ALA A 37 8.06 5.84 -0.32
C ALA A 37 8.09 7.22 -1.00
N GLU A 38 7.71 7.31 -2.27
CA GLU A 38 7.65 8.56 -3.02
C GLU A 38 6.56 9.52 -2.51
N LYS A 39 5.33 9.03 -2.30
CA LYS A 39 4.19 9.87 -1.87
C LYS A 39 4.34 10.38 -0.45
N TYR A 40 4.88 9.55 0.43
CA TYR A 40 5.09 9.89 1.84
C TYR A 40 6.45 10.49 2.10
N SER A 41 7.35 10.49 1.10
CA SER A 41 8.74 10.92 1.24
C SER A 41 9.44 10.21 2.40
N ILE A 42 9.17 8.91 2.54
CA ILE A 42 9.74 8.03 3.57
C ILE A 42 10.69 7.03 2.94
N SER A 43 11.49 6.37 3.78
CA SER A 43 12.39 5.30 3.34
C SER A 43 11.60 4.11 2.76
N LYS A 44 12.19 3.46 1.76
CA LYS A 44 11.63 2.25 1.15
C LYS A 44 11.38 1.14 2.17
N ASP A 45 12.23 1.01 3.19
CA ASP A 45 12.02 0.07 4.31
C ASP A 45 10.72 0.36 5.10
N GLU A 46 10.48 1.64 5.39
CA GLU A 46 9.32 2.10 6.16
C GLU A 46 8.03 1.96 5.34
N ALA A 47 8.13 2.22 4.04
CA ALA A 47 7.06 1.98 3.08
C ALA A 47 6.73 0.48 2.95
N VAL A 48 7.73 -0.39 2.81
CA VAL A 48 7.56 -1.85 2.76
C VAL A 48 6.90 -2.35 4.04
N LYS A 49 7.28 -1.82 5.21
CA LYS A 49 6.66 -2.17 6.50
C LYS A 49 5.18 -1.81 6.53
N GLN A 50 4.82 -0.57 6.21
CA GLN A 50 3.42 -0.17 6.24
C GLN A 50 2.58 -0.95 5.21
N VAL A 51 3.14 -1.21 4.03
CA VAL A 51 2.50 -2.07 3.03
C VAL A 51 2.33 -3.49 3.57
N ASN A 52 3.37 -4.11 4.11
CA ASN A 52 3.26 -5.47 4.67
C ASN A 52 2.27 -5.55 5.82
N GLU A 53 2.31 -4.60 6.76
CA GLU A 53 1.43 -4.59 7.93
C GLU A 53 -0.04 -4.53 7.51
N ALA A 54 -0.32 -3.76 6.47
CA ALA A 54 -1.67 -3.61 5.95
C ALA A 54 -2.05 -4.67 4.91
N PHE A 55 -1.11 -5.49 4.40
CA PHE A 55 -1.38 -6.72 3.63
C PHE A 55 -1.46 -7.99 4.51
N ALA A 56 -0.88 -7.97 5.71
CA ALA A 56 -0.74 -9.13 6.59
C ALA A 56 -1.98 -9.39 7.48
N LYS A 57 -3.09 -8.67 7.28
CA LYS A 57 -4.27 -8.71 8.15
C LYS A 57 -5.58 -8.86 7.39
#